data_AF-A0A947DRT2-F1
#
_entry.id   AF-A0A947DRT2-F1
#
_cell.length_a   1.000
_cell.length_b   1.000
_cell.length_c   1.000
_cell.angle_alpha   90.00
_cell.angle_beta   90.00
_cell.angle_gamma   90.00
#
_symmetry.space_group_name_H-M   'P 1'
#
loop_
_entity.id
_entity.type
_entity.pdbx_description
1 polymer ?
#
loop_
_entity_poly.entity_id
_entity_poly.type
_entity_poly.pdbx_seq_one_letter_code
_entity_poly.pdbx_strand_id
1 'polypeptide(L)'
;QVNAELAFERSGPERIYSSIVLLEHWISCLRKSPDPQVYAATIGRFATHLATLRNMSIAVTSKLVNGESPVVEAALIKDIGTEFEQSIPSLIEAAIAMDPQAPVDADLYRTVAYVSQIAPTYSLRGGTREILRGMIARGLGLR
;
A
#
# COMPACT_ATOMS: atom_id res chain seq x y z
N GLN A 1 -7.41 14.51 23.33
CA GLN A 1 -8.49 14.68 22.34
C GLN A 1 -7.95 14.77 20.91
N VAL A 2 -7.09 15.75 20.58
CA VAL A 2 -6.56 15.95 19.20
C VAL A 2 -5.75 14.75 18.63
N ASN A 3 -4.96 14.04 19.44
CA ASN A 3 -4.19 12.87 18.97
C ASN A 3 -5.05 11.66 18.58
N ALA A 4 -6.23 11.50 19.18
CA ALA A 4 -7.12 10.37 18.91
C ALA A 4 -7.89 10.57 17.59
N GLU A 5 -8.32 11.80 17.31
CA GLU A 5 -8.94 12.19 16.03
C GLU A 5 -7.94 12.06 14.87
N LEU A 6 -6.68 12.46 15.09
CA LEU A 6 -5.60 12.33 14.11
C LEU A 6 -5.23 10.87 13.83
N ALA A 7 -5.29 10.00 14.83
CA ALA A 7 -5.10 8.56 14.66
C ALA A 7 -6.24 7.95 13.81
N PHE A 8 -7.48 8.41 14.02
CA PHE A 8 -8.67 7.96 13.28
C PHE A 8 -8.65 8.41 11.81
N GLU A 9 -8.28 9.66 11.52
CA GLU A 9 -8.09 10.17 10.14
C GLU A 9 -6.92 9.49 9.39
N ARG A 10 -5.93 8.99 10.14
CA ARG A 10 -4.76 8.28 9.61
C ARG A 10 -5.00 6.77 9.45
N SER A 11 -5.97 6.19 10.16
CA SER A 11 -6.36 4.78 10.06
C SER A 11 -7.45 4.50 9.04
N GLY A 12 -8.00 5.54 8.37
CA GLY A 12 -9.09 5.39 7.40
C GLY A 12 -8.71 4.43 6.25
N PRO A 13 -9.37 3.26 6.13
CA PRO A 13 -9.08 2.25 5.10
C PRO A 13 -9.38 2.76 3.68
N GLU A 14 -10.14 3.85 3.54
CA GLU A 14 -10.59 4.42 2.26
C GLU A 14 -9.44 4.75 1.30
N ARG A 15 -8.22 5.01 1.81
CA ARG A 15 -7.08 5.42 0.98
C ARG A 15 -6.28 4.25 0.40
N ILE A 16 -6.26 3.11 1.10
CA ILE A 16 -5.62 1.85 0.67
C ILE A 16 -6.20 1.35 -0.67
N TYR A 17 -7.43 1.77 -1.00
CA TYR A 17 -8.13 1.33 -2.20
C TYR A 17 -7.62 1.96 -3.50
N SER A 18 -6.91 3.09 -3.47
CA SER A 18 -6.61 3.83 -4.70
C SER A 18 -5.63 3.05 -5.60
N SER A 19 -4.65 2.40 -4.99
CA SER A 19 -3.68 1.55 -5.67
C SER A 19 -4.17 0.09 -5.82
N ILE A 20 -5.05 -0.38 -4.92
CA ILE A 20 -5.66 -1.71 -5.02
C ILE A 20 -6.56 -1.84 -6.25
N VAL A 21 -7.32 -0.82 -6.62
CA VAL A 21 -8.14 -0.86 -7.84
C VAL A 21 -7.29 -1.11 -9.08
N LEU A 22 -6.09 -0.51 -9.15
CA LEU A 22 -5.13 -0.78 -10.22
C LEU A 22 -4.64 -2.24 -10.17
N LEU A 23 -4.31 -2.75 -8.97
CA LEU A 23 -3.90 -4.16 -8.80
C LEU A 23 -5.02 -5.14 -9.22
N GLU A 24 -6.27 -4.87 -8.87
CA GLU A 24 -7.43 -5.67 -9.25
C GLU A 24 -7.67 -5.65 -10.76
N HIS A 25 -7.57 -4.47 -11.39
CA HIS A 25 -7.68 -4.33 -12.84
C HIS A 25 -6.58 -5.11 -13.56
N TRP A 26 -5.33 -5.02 -13.08
CA TRP A 26 -4.23 -5.80 -13.63
C TRP A 26 -4.47 -7.32 -13.51
N ILE A 27 -4.93 -7.82 -12.35
CA ILE A 27 -5.29 -9.23 -12.16
C ILE A 27 -6.41 -9.65 -13.13
N SER A 28 -7.40 -8.78 -13.37
CA SER A 28 -8.47 -9.02 -14.34
C SER A 28 -7.95 -9.16 -15.77
N CYS A 29 -7.01 -8.29 -16.18
CA CYS A 29 -6.33 -8.39 -17.47
C CYS A 29 -5.52 -9.69 -17.58
N LEU A 30 -4.76 -10.05 -16.54
CA LEU A 30 -3.95 -11.28 -16.52
C LEU A 30 -4.79 -12.55 -16.69
N ARG A 31 -6.01 -12.61 -16.12
CA ARG A 31 -6.91 -13.76 -16.31
C ARG A 31 -7.30 -14.02 -17.77
N LYS A 32 -7.17 -13.01 -18.64
CA LYS A 32 -7.42 -13.10 -20.09
C LYS A 32 -6.15 -13.34 -20.90
N SER A 33 -4.98 -13.30 -20.26
CA SER A 33 -3.67 -13.54 -20.88
C SER A 33 -3.47 -15.03 -21.17
N PRO A 34 -2.69 -15.40 -22.20
CA PRO A 34 -2.36 -16.80 -22.49
C PRO A 34 -1.57 -17.50 -21.38
N ASP A 35 -0.78 -16.77 -20.58
CA ASP A 35 0.02 -17.36 -19.48
C ASP A 35 -0.12 -16.56 -18.17
N PRO A 36 -1.24 -16.71 -17.44
CA PRO A 36 -1.46 -16.03 -16.17
C PRO A 36 -0.54 -16.55 -15.06
N GLN A 37 0.01 -17.76 -15.19
CA GLN A 37 0.77 -18.42 -14.13
C GLN A 37 2.13 -17.74 -13.89
N VAL A 38 2.70 -17.11 -14.91
CA VAL A 38 3.95 -16.33 -14.82
C VAL A 38 3.89 -15.27 -13.70
N TYR A 39 2.71 -14.71 -13.43
CA TYR A 39 2.54 -13.65 -12.41
C TYR A 39 1.98 -14.16 -11.07
N ALA A 40 1.72 -15.45 -10.93
CA ALA A 40 1.11 -16.02 -9.72
C ALA A 40 1.92 -15.73 -8.45
N ALA A 41 3.24 -15.85 -8.51
CA ALA A 41 4.13 -15.53 -7.39
C ALA A 41 4.09 -14.04 -6.99
N THR A 42 3.97 -13.14 -7.97
CA THR A 42 3.87 -11.70 -7.73
C THR A 42 2.53 -11.34 -7.09
N ILE A 43 1.43 -11.89 -7.61
CA ILE A 43 0.09 -11.73 -7.01
C ILE A 43 0.05 -12.30 -5.58
N GLY A 44 0.66 -13.47 -5.35
CA GLY A 44 0.76 -14.08 -4.03
C GLY A 44 1.50 -13.22 -3.01
N ARG A 45 2.59 -12.55 -3.42
CA ARG A 45 3.28 -11.56 -2.58
C ARG A 45 2.39 -10.39 -2.21
N PHE A 46 1.68 -9.80 -3.19
CA PHE A 46 0.73 -8.71 -2.92
C PHE A 46 -0.37 -9.12 -1.94
N ALA A 47 -0.99 -10.29 -2.16
CA ALA A 47 -2.03 -10.82 -1.29
C ALA A 47 -1.51 -11.04 0.15
N THR A 48 -0.30 -11.56 0.29
CA THR A 48 0.34 -11.79 1.59
C THR A 48 0.62 -10.48 2.32
N HIS A 49 1.17 -9.47 1.62
CA HIS A 49 1.42 -8.15 2.20
C HIS A 49 0.12 -7.47 2.62
N LEU A 50 -0.91 -7.51 1.77
CA LEU A 50 -2.22 -6.92 2.08
C LEU A 50 -2.87 -7.59 3.29
N ALA A 51 -2.85 -8.93 3.37
CA ALA A 51 -3.37 -9.66 4.51
C ALA A 51 -2.62 -9.32 5.80
N THR A 52 -1.30 -9.20 5.72
CA THR A 52 -0.46 -8.83 6.86
C THR A 52 -0.77 -7.40 7.34
N LEU A 53 -0.82 -6.43 6.42
CA LEU A 53 -1.16 -5.04 6.73
C LEU A 53 -2.55 -4.92 7.36
N ARG A 54 -3.53 -5.66 6.83
CA ARG A 54 -4.88 -5.73 7.40
C ARG A 54 -4.87 -6.26 8.82
N ASN A 55 -4.16 -7.36 9.09
CA ASN A 55 -4.08 -7.94 10.43
C ASN A 55 -3.37 -7.00 11.42
N MET A 56 -2.30 -6.33 11.00
CA MET A 56 -1.62 -5.33 11.83
C MET A 56 -2.54 -4.15 12.15
N SER A 57 -3.31 -3.67 11.16
CA SER A 57 -4.29 -2.60 11.35
C SER A 57 -5.34 -2.98 12.39
N ILE A 58 -5.91 -4.19 12.29
CA ILE A 58 -6.89 -4.71 13.27
C ILE A 58 -6.28 -4.80 14.67
N ALA A 59 -5.03 -5.26 14.79
CA ALA A 59 -4.34 -5.36 16.07
C ALA A 59 -4.14 -3.97 16.72
N VAL A 60 -3.72 -2.97 15.94
CA VAL A 60 -3.58 -1.58 16.43
C VAL A 60 -4.92 -0.98 16.82
N THR A 61 -5.98 -1.20 16.04
CA THR A 61 -7.33 -0.77 16.41
C THR A 61 -7.79 -1.42 17.72
N SER A 62 -7.49 -2.70 17.91
CA SER A 62 -7.84 -3.42 19.16
C SER A 62 -7.15 -2.81 20.38
N LYS A 63 -5.84 -2.49 20.28
CA LYS A 63 -5.10 -1.78 21.33
C LYS A 63 -5.73 -0.40 21.66
N LEU A 64 -6.10 0.37 20.63
CA LEU A 64 -6.75 1.67 20.81
C LEU A 64 -8.10 1.54 21.55
N VAL A 65 -8.91 0.54 21.19
CA VAL A 65 -10.20 0.27 21.85
C VAL A 65 -10.00 -0.13 23.32
N ASN A 66 -8.91 -0.81 23.64
CA ASN A 66 -8.54 -1.16 25.02
C ASN A 66 -7.95 0.02 25.83
N GLY A 67 -7.90 1.23 25.25
CA GLY A 67 -7.35 2.42 25.91
C GLY A 67 -5.82 2.49 25.90
N GLU A 68 -5.15 1.63 25.14
CA GLU A 68 -3.70 1.69 24.95
C GLU A 68 -3.29 2.81 23.97
N SER A 69 -2.00 3.12 23.94
CA SER A 69 -1.42 4.14 23.04
C SER A 69 -0.40 3.53 22.07
N PRO A 70 -0.82 2.77 21.04
CA PRO A 70 0.06 2.07 20.09
C PRO A 70 0.63 3.03 19.02
N VAL A 71 1.28 4.11 19.45
CA VAL A 71 1.76 5.18 18.55
C VAL A 71 2.84 4.67 17.60
N VAL A 72 3.74 3.81 18.09
CA VAL A 72 4.86 3.26 17.31
C VAL A 72 4.34 2.29 16.26
N GLU A 73 3.44 1.39 16.65
CA GLU A 73 2.82 0.41 15.76
C GLU A 73 1.96 1.09 14.69
N ALA A 74 1.20 2.12 15.06
CA ALA A 74 0.44 2.91 14.10
C ALA A 74 1.35 3.62 13.08
N ALA A 75 2.47 4.19 13.54
CA ALA A 75 3.46 4.81 12.66
C ALA A 75 4.11 3.79 11.71
N LEU A 76 4.45 2.60 12.22
CA LEU A 76 5.05 1.51 11.45
C LEU A 76 4.12 1.01 10.33
N ILE A 77 2.86 0.72 10.67
CA ILE A 77 1.87 0.24 9.69
C ILE A 77 1.64 1.30 8.62
N LYS A 78 1.61 2.58 9.01
CA LYS A 78 1.45 3.68 8.08
C LYS A 78 2.62 3.80 7.11
N ASP A 79 3.86 3.66 7.57
CA ASP A 79 5.05 3.70 6.72
C ASP A 79 5.04 2.54 5.72
N ILE A 80 4.89 1.30 6.21
CA ILE A 80 4.87 0.08 5.39
C ILE A 80 3.71 0.09 4.40
N GLY A 81 2.51 0.50 4.84
CA GLY A 81 1.33 0.57 3.98
C GLY A 81 1.53 1.57 2.85
N THR A 82 2.12 2.73 3.14
CA THR A 82 2.40 3.74 2.12
C THR A 82 3.43 3.24 1.10
N GLU A 83 4.50 2.58 1.55
CA GLU A 83 5.50 1.98 0.64
C GLU A 83 4.89 0.89 -0.24
N PHE A 84 4.03 0.04 0.33
CA PHE A 84 3.31 -0.98 -0.39
C PHE A 84 2.47 -0.38 -1.52
N GLU A 85 1.63 0.61 -1.22
CA GLU A 85 0.80 1.28 -2.23
C GLU A 85 1.62 1.94 -3.34
N GLN A 86 2.74 2.57 -2.98
CA GLN A 86 3.63 3.24 -3.93
C GLN A 86 4.39 2.27 -4.83
N SER A 87 4.59 1.03 -4.40
CA SER A 87 5.27 0.00 -5.19
C SER A 87 4.41 -0.59 -6.31
N ILE A 88 3.09 -0.58 -6.16
CA ILE A 88 2.14 -1.19 -7.10
C ILE A 88 2.31 -0.70 -8.54
N PRO A 89 2.28 0.62 -8.83
CA PRO A 89 2.42 1.10 -10.21
C PRO A 89 3.73 0.65 -10.86
N SER A 90 4.87 0.83 -10.18
CA SER A 90 6.19 0.44 -10.72
C SER A 90 6.32 -1.06 -10.98
N LEU A 91 5.71 -1.89 -10.14
CA LEU A 91 5.69 -3.34 -10.35
C LEU A 91 4.84 -3.73 -11.57
N ILE A 92 3.71 -3.07 -11.78
CA ILE A 92 2.84 -3.32 -12.95
C ILE A 92 3.50 -2.78 -14.23
N GLU A 93 4.17 -1.62 -14.17
CA GLU A 93 4.98 -1.10 -15.29
C GLU A 93 6.05 -2.12 -15.71
N ALA A 94 6.79 -2.67 -14.74
CA ALA A 94 7.79 -3.71 -15.00
C ALA A 94 7.16 -4.99 -15.58
N ALA A 95 5.98 -5.38 -15.10
CA ALA A 95 5.26 -6.53 -15.61
C ALA A 95 4.80 -6.35 -17.07
N ILE A 96 4.35 -5.14 -17.43
CA ILE A 96 3.98 -4.76 -18.80
C ILE A 96 5.21 -4.73 -19.71
N ALA A 97 6.33 -4.18 -19.22
CA ALA A 97 7.57 -4.05 -19.99
C ALA A 97 8.27 -5.40 -20.26
N MET A 98 7.89 -6.47 -19.57
CA MET A 98 8.51 -7.79 -19.72
C MET A 98 8.24 -8.43 -21.10
N ASP A 99 7.12 -8.10 -21.73
CA ASP A 99 6.83 -8.48 -23.12
C ASP A 99 6.31 -7.26 -23.91
N PRO A 100 7.21 -6.50 -24.56
CA PRO A 100 6.83 -5.32 -25.34
C PRO A 100 5.96 -5.61 -26.57
N GLN A 101 5.87 -6.87 -27.01
CA GLN A 101 5.06 -7.26 -28.17
C GLN A 101 3.67 -7.75 -27.76
N ALA A 102 3.46 -8.06 -26.48
CA ALA A 102 2.15 -8.43 -25.98
C ALA A 102 1.19 -7.23 -26.05
N PRO A 103 -0.05 -7.44 -26.52
CA PRO A 103 -1.06 -6.40 -26.47
C PRO A 103 -1.40 -6.08 -25.01
N VAL A 104 -1.31 -4.80 -24.66
CA VAL A 104 -1.66 -4.28 -23.33
C VAL A 104 -3.03 -3.63 -23.39
N ASP A 105 -3.86 -3.90 -22.39
CA ASP A 105 -5.14 -3.23 -22.22
C ASP A 105 -4.94 -1.71 -22.08
N ALA A 106 -5.64 -0.94 -22.92
CA ALA A 106 -5.43 0.51 -23.00
C ALA A 106 -5.87 1.26 -21.73
N ASP A 107 -6.90 0.76 -21.04
CA ASP A 107 -7.34 1.31 -19.76
C ASP A 107 -6.30 1.03 -18.69
N LEU A 108 -5.79 -0.21 -18.59
CA LEU A 108 -4.71 -0.57 -17.68
C LEU A 108 -3.50 0.34 -17.87
N TYR A 109 -3.05 0.52 -19.11
CA TYR A 109 -1.89 1.36 -19.42
C TYR A 109 -2.10 2.82 -18.96
N ARG A 110 -3.26 3.40 -19.23
CA ARG A 110 -3.62 4.76 -18.78
C ARG A 110 -3.68 4.86 -17.25
N THR A 111 -4.29 3.88 -16.59
CA THR A 111 -4.42 3.87 -15.14
C THR A 111 -3.06 3.75 -14.47
N VAL A 112 -2.17 2.87 -14.96
CA VAL A 112 -0.80 2.76 -14.46
C VAL A 112 -0.08 4.10 -14.61
N ALA A 113 -0.08 4.70 -15.80
CA ALA A 113 0.60 5.98 -16.05
C ALA A 113 0.08 7.12 -15.16
N TYR A 114 -1.22 7.16 -14.87
CA TYR A 114 -1.81 8.11 -13.94
C TYR A 114 -1.38 7.83 -12.49
N VAL A 115 -1.52 6.60 -12.03
CA VAL A 115 -1.20 6.21 -10.65
C VAL A 115 0.29 6.38 -10.35
N SER A 116 1.19 6.12 -11.30
CA SER A 116 2.63 6.37 -11.15
C SER A 116 2.96 7.83 -10.84
N GLN A 117 2.20 8.78 -11.40
CA GLN A 117 2.39 10.21 -11.13
C GLN A 117 1.83 10.63 -9.76
N ILE A 118 0.74 9.98 -9.32
CA ILE A 118 0.04 10.34 -8.10
C ILE A 118 0.62 9.61 -6.87
N ALA A 119 1.12 8.40 -7.03
CA ALA A 119 1.62 7.55 -5.95
C ALA A 119 2.64 8.24 -5.02
N PRO A 120 3.62 9.03 -5.50
CA PRO A 120 4.55 9.76 -4.63
C PRO A 120 3.87 10.66 -3.59
N THR A 121 2.66 11.16 -3.88
CA THR A 121 1.90 12.03 -2.96
C THR A 121 1.32 11.29 -1.75
N TYR A 122 1.26 9.95 -1.78
CA TYR A 122 0.66 9.15 -0.71
C TYR A 122 1.42 9.28 0.62
N SER A 123 2.73 9.55 0.57
CA SER A 123 3.56 9.79 1.75
C SER A 123 3.42 11.19 2.35
N LEU A 124 2.69 12.12 1.71
CA LEU A 124 2.49 13.47 2.23
C LEU A 124 1.29 13.55 3.19
N ARG A 125 0.33 12.64 3.10
CA ARG A 125 -0.92 12.66 3.86
C ARG A 125 -0.85 11.70 5.05
N GLY A 126 -0.77 12.27 6.26
CA GLY A 126 -0.71 11.51 7.52
C GLY A 126 0.67 11.47 8.20
N GLY A 127 1.59 12.34 7.77
CA GLY A 127 2.97 12.44 8.26
C GLY A 127 3.96 11.93 7.21
N THR A 128 5.00 12.70 6.92
CA THR A 128 6.03 12.28 5.97
C THR A 128 6.79 11.06 6.49
N ARG A 129 7.42 10.27 5.61
CA ARG A 129 8.19 9.08 6.01
C ARG A 129 9.25 9.42 7.05
N GLU A 130 9.88 10.58 6.95
CA GLU A 130 10.91 11.04 7.89
C GLU A 130 10.33 11.25 9.29
N ILE A 131 9.11 11.81 9.39
CA ILE A 131 8.42 11.99 10.66
C ILE A 131 7.99 10.64 11.24
N LEU A 132 7.43 9.75 10.42
CA LEU A 132 7.03 8.40 10.84
C LEU A 132 8.24 7.60 11.35
N ARG A 133 9.32 7.54 10.55
CA ARG A 133 10.56 6.85 10.92
C ARG A 133 11.24 7.46 12.13
N GLY A 134 11.15 8.78 12.33
CA GLY A 134 11.58 9.45 13.55
C GLY A 134 10.78 9.01 14.78
N MET A 135 9.45 8.84 14.66
CA MET A 135 8.62 8.29 15.75
C MET A 135 8.99 6.84 16.07
N ILE A 136 9.21 6.02 15.04
CA ILE A 136 9.61 4.62 15.18
C ILE A 136 10.97 4.52 15.88
N ALA A 137 11.98 5.26 15.44
CA ALA A 137 13.32 5.27 16.04
C ALA A 137 13.28 5.65 17.53
N ARG A 138 12.52 6.71 17.88
CA ARG A 138 12.32 7.11 19.28
C ARG A 138 11.61 6.01 20.09
N GLY A 139 10.64 5.34 19.49
CA GLY A 139 9.94 4.21 20.10
C GLY A 139 10.84 3.00 20.38
N LEU A 140 11.88 2.80 19.56
CA LEU A 140 12.88 1.74 19.71
C LEU A 140 14.06 2.12 20.63
N GLY A 141 14.06 3.33 21.19
CA GLY A 141 15.15 3.81 22.05
C GLY A 141 16.43 4.21 21.31
N LEU A 142 16.38 4.33 19.99
CA LEU A 142 17.50 4.77 19.16
C LEU A 142 17.56 6.31 19.17
N ARG A 143 18.70 6.87 19.58
CA ARG A 143 19.02 8.30 19.51
C ARG A 143 20.25 8.51 18.65
#